data_AF-A0A6P0NM44-F1
#
_entry.id   AF-A0A6P0NM44-F1
#
_cell.length_a   1.000
_cell.length_b   1.000
_cell.length_c   1.000
_cell.angle_alpha   90.00
_cell.angle_beta   90.00
_cell.angle_gamma   90.00
#
_symmetry.space_group_name_H-M   'P 1'
#
loop_
_entity.id
_entity.type
_entity.pdbx_description
1 polymer ?
#
loop_
_entity_poly.entity_id
_entity_poly.type
_entity_poly.pdbx_seq_one_letter_code
_entity_poly.pdbx_strand_id
1 'polypeptide(L)'
;QSTLSSKERFPVIWVAVIGVGAIVLGAATAILWQPIMSWANQNPTGEPSQLAESTQPDEDQVASSTDSDLLDDSDSVELLGHKFYEEADEASLVPVVGDGSVRLLPAAAESFAEMVAAARADGVRLQPLSGFRTVDEQDYLFFEIKKGRKQAPTERAAVSAPPGYSEHHTGYALDIGDATQLGANVDESFEETAAFEWLQDNAAAYSFELSFDGEVEDGVSYEPWHWRFVGDRHSLETFYSDSVPSSLQLPSSTSLSEPSSPVQSTENSDSEDFE
;
A
#
# COMPACT_ATOMS: atom_id res chain seq x y z
N GLN A 1 82.66 -21.06 -5.05
CA GLN A 1 81.76 -21.93 -4.25
C GLN A 1 80.46 -22.04 -5.02
N SER A 2 80.02 -23.27 -5.30
CA SER A 2 78.62 -23.71 -5.54
C SER A 2 77.86 -23.07 -6.74
N THR A 3 77.91 -23.67 -7.95
CA THR A 3 76.86 -24.54 -8.58
C THR A 3 75.56 -23.80 -8.96
N LEU A 4 75.32 -23.55 -10.27
CA LEU A 4 74.41 -24.29 -11.19
C LEU A 4 72.91 -24.09 -10.83
N SER A 5 71.93 -23.94 -11.73
CA SER A 5 71.82 -24.03 -13.19
C SER A 5 70.33 -23.88 -13.54
N SER A 6 70.02 -23.28 -14.70
CA SER A 6 68.85 -23.56 -15.59
C SER A 6 67.43 -23.27 -15.05
N LYS A 7 66.39 -23.00 -15.84
CA LYS A 7 66.14 -22.88 -17.28
C LYS A 7 64.77 -22.20 -17.41
N GLU A 8 64.57 -21.49 -18.50
CA GLU A 8 63.30 -20.92 -18.96
C GLU A 8 62.19 -21.99 -19.18
N ARG A 9 60.90 -21.61 -19.02
CA ARG A 9 59.83 -21.61 -20.08
C ARG A 9 58.38 -21.71 -19.54
N PHE A 10 57.57 -20.72 -19.98
CA PHE A 10 56.14 -20.70 -20.38
C PHE A 10 54.99 -21.12 -19.43
N PRO A 11 53.79 -20.51 -19.58
CA PRO A 11 52.70 -20.53 -18.60
C PRO A 11 51.82 -21.78 -18.73
N VAL A 12 51.43 -22.34 -17.59
CA VAL A 12 50.52 -23.49 -17.51
C VAL A 12 49.11 -22.97 -17.25
N ILE A 13 48.26 -23.22 -18.24
CA ILE A 13 46.80 -23.18 -18.18
C ILE A 13 46.32 -24.22 -17.17
N TRP A 14 45.58 -23.80 -16.15
CA TRP A 14 44.81 -24.71 -15.31
C TRP A 14 43.35 -24.69 -15.76
N VAL A 15 42.97 -25.76 -16.47
CA VAL A 15 41.59 -26.22 -16.56
C VAL A 15 41.34 -27.08 -15.32
N ALA A 16 40.37 -26.69 -14.50
CA ALA A 16 39.79 -27.57 -13.48
C ALA A 16 38.28 -27.67 -13.73
N VAL A 17 37.80 -28.90 -13.80
CA VAL A 17 36.43 -29.31 -14.06
C VAL A 17 35.92 -30.07 -12.82
N ILE A 18 34.69 -29.72 -12.41
CA ILE A 18 33.75 -30.37 -11.47
C ILE A 18 33.97 -30.16 -9.96
N GLY A 19 33.04 -29.38 -9.40
CA GLY A 19 32.44 -29.58 -8.08
C GLY A 19 30.96 -29.18 -8.16
N VAL A 20 30.08 -30.16 -8.39
CA VAL A 20 28.63 -29.99 -8.33
C VAL A 20 28.24 -29.71 -6.88
N GLY A 21 27.61 -28.56 -6.63
CA GLY A 21 27.09 -28.18 -5.32
C GLY A 21 26.04 -27.08 -5.45
N ALA A 22 24.77 -27.49 -5.47
CA ALA A 22 23.55 -26.72 -5.19
C ALA A 22 23.54 -25.22 -5.59
N ILE A 23 23.17 -24.94 -6.84
CA ILE A 23 22.52 -23.67 -7.21
C ILE A 23 21.03 -23.98 -7.34
N VAL A 24 20.24 -23.57 -6.35
CA VAL A 24 18.78 -23.61 -6.39
C VAL A 24 18.29 -22.19 -6.13
N LEU A 25 17.73 -21.62 -7.19
CA LEU A 25 16.88 -20.42 -7.29
C LEU A 25 17.45 -19.08 -6.80
N GLY A 26 18.11 -18.39 -7.73
CA GLY A 26 18.31 -16.93 -7.69
C GLY A 26 18.20 -16.33 -9.10
N ALA A 27 17.24 -16.80 -9.90
CA ALA A 27 17.09 -16.37 -11.29
C ALA A 27 15.67 -16.59 -11.82
N ALA A 28 14.70 -15.76 -11.41
CA ALA A 28 13.44 -15.61 -12.14
C ALA A 28 12.57 -14.41 -11.73
N THR A 29 13.07 -13.15 -11.68
CA THR A 29 12.14 -11.99 -11.64
C THR A 29 12.60 -10.73 -12.36
N ALA A 30 13.77 -10.70 -13.01
CA ALA A 30 14.15 -9.57 -13.87
C ALA A 30 13.61 -9.74 -15.31
N ILE A 31 12.28 -9.79 -15.49
CA ILE A 31 11.64 -9.71 -16.81
C ILE A 31 10.42 -8.77 -16.76
N LEU A 32 10.70 -7.52 -17.13
CA LEU A 32 9.83 -6.61 -17.91
C LEU A 32 8.51 -6.12 -17.27
N TRP A 33 8.60 -5.16 -16.36
CA TRP A 33 7.50 -4.22 -16.02
C TRP A 33 7.50 -2.99 -16.96
N GLN A 34 7.42 -3.24 -18.26
CA GLN A 34 7.24 -2.20 -19.28
C GLN A 34 6.15 -2.72 -20.23
N PRO A 35 4.85 -2.63 -19.86
CA PRO A 35 4.11 -1.36 -20.00
C PRO A 35 2.87 -1.26 -19.07
N ILE A 36 2.95 -0.53 -17.94
CA ILE A 36 1.72 0.00 -17.29
C ILE A 36 1.49 1.47 -17.70
N MET A 37 2.52 2.15 -18.20
CA MET A 37 2.41 3.56 -18.62
C MET A 37 1.64 3.81 -19.93
N SER A 38 1.13 2.80 -20.65
CA SER A 38 0.49 3.02 -21.97
C SER A 38 -1.02 2.77 -22.05
N TRP A 39 -1.69 2.36 -20.97
CA TRP A 39 -3.14 2.04 -21.03
C TRP A 39 -4.06 3.13 -20.48
N ALA A 40 -3.59 4.12 -19.70
CA ALA A 40 -4.44 5.18 -19.14
C ALA A 40 -5.16 6.10 -20.18
N ASN A 41 -5.17 5.76 -21.47
CA ASN A 41 -5.80 6.54 -22.54
C ASN A 41 -6.73 5.74 -23.48
N GLN A 42 -7.25 4.56 -23.11
CA GLN A 42 -8.24 3.85 -23.96
C GLN A 42 -9.35 3.17 -23.14
N ASN A 43 -10.48 3.88 -22.95
CA ASN A 43 -11.78 3.26 -22.69
C ASN A 43 -12.38 2.74 -24.00
N PRO A 44 -12.94 1.52 -24.00
CA PRO A 44 -14.31 1.41 -24.46
C PRO A 44 -15.18 0.47 -23.60
N THR A 45 -16.37 1.00 -23.28
CA THR A 45 -17.60 0.34 -22.82
C THR A 45 -17.96 -0.95 -23.56
N GLY A 46 -18.41 -1.97 -22.81
CA GLY A 46 -19.13 -3.14 -23.32
C GLY A 46 -19.91 -3.87 -22.21
N GLU A 47 -21.23 -3.94 -22.35
CA GLU A 47 -22.23 -4.55 -21.44
C GLU A 47 -22.17 -6.10 -21.32
N PRO A 48 -22.81 -6.70 -20.28
CA PRO A 48 -22.68 -8.13 -19.95
C PRO A 48 -23.71 -9.05 -20.65
N SER A 49 -23.32 -10.31 -20.91
CA SER A 49 -24.20 -11.36 -21.46
C SER A 49 -24.52 -12.43 -20.42
N GLN A 50 -25.82 -12.67 -20.21
CA GLN A 50 -26.41 -13.75 -19.40
C GLN A 50 -26.48 -15.10 -20.16
N LEU A 51 -26.57 -16.22 -19.41
CA LEU A 51 -27.54 -17.34 -19.48
C LEU A 51 -26.99 -18.54 -18.66
N ALA A 52 -27.57 -18.85 -17.49
CA ALA A 52 -28.60 -19.89 -17.20
C ALA A 52 -27.97 -21.24 -16.75
N GLU A 53 -28.57 -22.16 -15.99
CA GLU A 53 -29.60 -22.25 -14.93
C GLU A 53 -29.56 -23.73 -14.43
N SER A 54 -30.08 -24.01 -13.22
CA SER A 54 -30.50 -25.33 -12.67
C SER A 54 -29.41 -26.16 -11.97
N THR A 55 -29.59 -26.76 -10.77
CA THR A 55 -30.78 -27.38 -10.13
C THR A 55 -30.55 -27.54 -8.61
N GLN A 56 -31.56 -27.28 -7.78
CA GLN A 56 -31.65 -27.68 -6.34
C GLN A 56 -32.16 -29.13 -6.18
N PRO A 57 -31.99 -29.73 -5.00
CA PRO A 57 -33.18 -30.22 -4.30
C PRO A 57 -33.26 -29.82 -2.80
N ASP A 58 -34.49 -29.85 -2.32
CA ASP A 58 -35.04 -29.36 -1.04
C ASP A 58 -34.70 -30.15 0.24
N GLU A 59 -34.69 -29.37 1.32
CA GLU A 59 -35.18 -29.56 2.72
C GLU A 59 -35.14 -30.95 3.38
N ASP A 60 -34.55 -31.05 4.59
CA ASP A 60 -35.34 -30.90 5.83
C ASP A 60 -34.49 -30.83 7.12
N GLN A 61 -35.11 -30.24 8.15
CA GLN A 61 -34.60 -29.62 9.37
C GLN A 61 -34.15 -30.58 10.50
N VAL A 62 -33.07 -30.24 11.25
CA VAL A 62 -32.95 -30.57 12.69
C VAL A 62 -32.16 -29.49 13.48
N ALA A 63 -32.92 -28.65 14.19
CA ALA A 63 -32.73 -28.11 15.54
C ALA A 63 -31.35 -27.59 16.04
N SER A 64 -31.29 -26.25 16.15
CA SER A 64 -31.17 -25.49 17.42
C SER A 64 -30.21 -26.01 18.51
N SER A 65 -29.03 -25.40 18.54
CA SER A 65 -28.44 -24.88 19.79
C SER A 65 -27.56 -23.68 19.43
N THR A 66 -28.14 -22.48 19.54
CA THR A 66 -27.41 -21.21 19.48
C THR A 66 -26.59 -21.10 20.76
N ASP A 67 -25.29 -21.34 20.66
CA ASP A 67 -24.32 -20.85 21.63
C ASP A 67 -24.00 -19.41 21.19
N SER A 68 -24.76 -18.46 21.75
CA SER A 68 -24.64 -17.03 21.50
C SER A 68 -23.64 -16.40 22.46
N ASP A 69 -22.41 -16.90 22.45
CA ASP A 69 -21.26 -16.26 23.09
C ASP A 69 -20.10 -16.42 22.11
N LEU A 70 -19.43 -15.30 21.80
CA LEU A 70 -18.41 -15.06 20.77
C LEU A 70 -18.90 -14.30 19.53
N LEU A 71 -19.38 -13.07 19.73
CA LEU A 71 -19.20 -12.01 18.74
C LEU A 71 -18.39 -10.91 19.43
N ASP A 72 -17.07 -11.02 19.27
CA ASP A 72 -16.14 -9.95 19.58
C ASP A 72 -16.25 -8.93 18.46
N ASP A 73 -16.84 -7.78 18.77
CA ASP A 73 -17.26 -6.73 17.83
C ASP A 73 -16.10 -5.80 17.49
N SER A 74 -15.06 -6.36 16.86
CA SER A 74 -14.01 -5.62 16.16
C SER A 74 -13.62 -6.35 14.86
N ASP A 75 -14.59 -6.54 13.97
CA ASP A 75 -14.34 -7.06 12.63
C ASP A 75 -13.66 -5.96 11.78
N SER A 76 -12.39 -5.69 12.05
CA SER A 76 -11.46 -5.38 10.97
C SER A 76 -11.44 -6.63 10.09
N VAL A 77 -12.24 -6.65 9.02
CA VAL A 77 -12.35 -7.80 8.12
C VAL A 77 -10.99 -7.96 7.46
N GLU A 78 -10.15 -8.85 7.98
CA GLU A 78 -8.88 -9.19 7.35
C GLU A 78 -9.14 -10.12 6.15
N LEU A 79 -8.55 -9.80 4.99
CA LEU A 79 -8.59 -10.67 3.82
C LEU A 79 -7.18 -11.11 3.46
N LEU A 80 -6.91 -12.40 3.62
CA LEU A 80 -5.61 -13.01 3.32
C LEU A 80 -4.44 -12.35 4.09
N GLY A 81 -4.70 -11.85 5.31
CA GLY A 81 -3.73 -11.13 6.14
C GLY A 81 -3.63 -9.63 5.83
N HIS A 82 -4.54 -9.07 5.03
CA HIS A 82 -4.55 -7.63 4.72
C HIS A 82 -5.73 -6.93 5.40
N LYS A 83 -5.49 -5.71 5.88
CA LYS A 83 -6.52 -4.81 6.44
C LYS A 83 -7.28 -4.10 5.32
N PHE A 84 -8.57 -3.86 5.53
CA PHE A 84 -9.38 -3.05 4.63
C PHE A 84 -8.99 -1.56 4.73
N TYR A 85 -8.91 -0.88 3.59
CA TYR A 85 -8.66 0.56 3.53
C TYR A 85 -9.72 1.25 2.66
N GLU A 86 -10.29 2.33 3.19
CA GLU A 86 -11.16 3.22 2.40
C GLU A 86 -10.34 3.90 1.30
N GLU A 87 -10.88 3.92 0.09
CA GLU A 87 -10.27 4.62 -1.04
C GLU A 87 -10.42 6.13 -0.86
N ALA A 88 -9.31 6.85 -0.94
CA ALA A 88 -9.29 8.29 -0.90
C ALA A 88 -9.97 8.90 -2.14
N ASP A 89 -10.66 10.04 -1.95
CA ASP A 89 -11.24 10.80 -3.06
C ASP A 89 -10.13 11.28 -4.00
N GLU A 90 -10.14 10.80 -5.24
CA GLU A 90 -9.17 11.17 -6.27
C GLU A 90 -9.05 12.68 -6.49
N ALA A 91 -10.14 13.43 -6.30
CA ALA A 91 -10.16 14.89 -6.45
C ALA A 91 -9.35 15.62 -5.37
N SER A 92 -9.07 14.95 -4.25
CA SER A 92 -8.28 15.49 -3.14
C SER A 92 -6.77 15.29 -3.31
N LEU A 93 -6.36 14.40 -4.23
CA LEU A 93 -4.97 14.02 -4.42
C LEU A 93 -4.19 15.09 -5.20
N VAL A 94 -2.91 15.22 -4.87
CA VAL A 94 -1.97 16.13 -5.55
C VAL A 94 -0.75 15.37 -6.08
N PRO A 95 -0.18 15.79 -7.23
CA PRO A 95 0.96 15.12 -7.82
C PRO A 95 2.26 15.41 -7.05
N VAL A 96 3.10 14.40 -6.85
CA VAL A 96 4.45 14.54 -6.26
C VAL A 96 5.58 14.47 -7.31
N VAL A 97 5.23 14.18 -8.56
CA VAL A 97 6.13 14.15 -9.72
C VAL A 97 5.55 14.97 -10.87
N GLY A 98 6.42 15.49 -11.75
CA GLY A 98 6.05 16.46 -12.77
C GLY A 98 5.12 15.96 -13.88
N ASP A 99 5.02 14.65 -14.09
CA ASP A 99 4.08 14.04 -15.04
C ASP A 99 2.74 13.65 -14.39
N GLY A 100 2.59 13.85 -13.08
CA GLY A 100 1.39 13.52 -12.32
C GLY A 100 1.15 12.03 -12.11
N SER A 101 2.10 11.15 -12.46
CA SER A 101 1.95 9.69 -12.35
C SER A 101 1.92 9.18 -10.91
N VAL A 102 2.51 9.92 -9.96
CA VAL A 102 2.48 9.63 -8.53
C VAL A 102 1.72 10.74 -7.83
N ARG A 103 0.65 10.36 -7.11
CA ARG A 103 -0.25 11.26 -6.40
C ARG A 103 -0.39 10.82 -4.95
N LEU A 104 -0.50 11.77 -4.02
CA LEU A 104 -0.74 11.55 -2.59
C LEU A 104 -1.76 12.55 -2.06
N LEU A 105 -2.29 12.29 -0.87
CA LEU A 105 -3.05 13.31 -0.13
C LEU A 105 -2.15 14.52 0.21
N PRO A 106 -2.71 15.73 0.34
CA PRO A 106 -1.91 16.96 0.43
C PRO A 106 -0.87 16.96 1.56
N ALA A 107 -1.21 16.49 2.76
CA ALA A 107 -0.29 16.45 3.90
C ALA A 107 0.91 15.51 3.64
N ALA A 108 0.65 14.32 3.10
CA ALA A 108 1.70 13.37 2.72
C ALA A 108 2.55 13.92 1.56
N ALA A 109 1.94 14.56 0.57
CA ALA A 109 2.65 15.16 -0.56
C ALA A 109 3.59 16.29 -0.14
N GLU A 110 3.15 17.16 0.78
CA GLU A 110 3.97 18.24 1.34
C GLU A 110 5.16 17.66 2.10
N SER A 111 4.92 16.74 3.03
CA SER A 111 5.98 16.10 3.81
C SER A 111 6.97 15.32 2.92
N PHE A 112 6.45 14.64 1.89
CA PHE A 112 7.29 13.92 0.93
C PHE A 112 8.19 14.87 0.13
N ALA A 113 7.70 16.04 -0.26
CA ALA A 113 8.51 17.03 -0.95
C ALA A 113 9.66 17.56 -0.07
N GLU A 114 9.42 17.75 1.23
CA GLU A 114 10.45 18.11 2.20
C GLU A 114 11.50 17.00 2.36
N MET A 115 11.05 15.75 2.49
CA MET A 115 11.92 14.58 2.59
C MET A 115 12.82 14.43 1.35
N VAL A 116 12.26 14.57 0.14
CA VAL A 116 13.03 14.53 -1.12
C VAL A 116 14.05 15.68 -1.19
N ALA A 117 13.70 16.87 -0.71
CA ALA A 117 14.60 18.01 -0.69
C ALA A 117 15.79 17.78 0.26
N ALA A 118 15.53 17.21 1.44
CA ALA A 118 16.56 16.86 2.41
C ALA A 118 17.49 15.75 1.90
N ALA A 119 16.94 14.65 1.38
CA ALA A 119 17.73 13.58 0.79
C ALA A 119 18.64 14.11 -0.31
N ARG A 120 18.12 14.99 -1.18
CA ARG A 120 18.91 15.65 -2.23
C ARG A 120 20.04 16.50 -1.65
N ALA A 121 19.83 17.19 -0.54
CA ALA A 121 20.86 18.00 0.13
C ALA A 121 22.02 17.12 0.62
N ASP A 122 21.74 15.88 1.01
CA ASP A 122 22.72 14.88 1.44
C ASP A 122 23.33 14.08 0.28
N GLY A 123 22.97 14.41 -0.96
CA GLY A 123 23.47 13.73 -2.16
C GLY A 123 22.73 12.44 -2.52
N VAL A 124 21.65 12.11 -1.80
CA VAL A 124 20.78 10.96 -2.04
C VAL A 124 19.63 11.34 -2.99
N ARG A 125 19.23 10.43 -3.88
CA ARG A 125 18.19 10.68 -4.88
C ARG A 125 17.06 9.67 -4.75
N LEU A 126 16.07 10.02 -3.94
CA LEU A 126 14.82 9.26 -3.84
C LEU A 126 14.05 9.33 -5.16
N GLN A 127 13.57 8.19 -5.62
CA GLN A 127 12.75 8.04 -6.82
C GLN A 127 11.33 7.61 -6.41
N PRO A 128 10.31 8.47 -6.56
CA PRO A 128 8.92 8.04 -6.40
C PRO A 128 8.59 7.05 -7.51
N LEU A 129 8.04 5.88 -7.17
CA LEU A 129 7.73 4.80 -8.11
C LEU A 129 6.23 4.64 -8.29
N SER A 130 5.48 4.66 -7.19
CA SER A 130 4.02 4.54 -7.17
C SER A 130 3.44 5.25 -5.94
N GLY A 131 2.18 5.65 -6.00
CA GLY A 131 1.48 6.40 -4.94
C GLY A 131 0.04 5.91 -4.86
N PHE A 132 -0.94 6.82 -4.80
CA PHE A 132 -2.34 6.45 -4.83
C PHE A 132 -2.69 5.50 -6.00
N ARG A 133 -3.51 4.50 -5.70
CA ARG A 133 -4.05 3.53 -6.66
C ARG A 133 -5.50 3.25 -6.31
N THR A 134 -6.38 3.28 -7.31
CA THR A 134 -7.80 2.92 -7.13
C THR A 134 -7.96 1.42 -6.87
N VAL A 135 -9.10 1.03 -6.28
CA VAL A 135 -9.54 -0.35 -6.11
C VAL A 135 -9.66 -1.04 -7.46
N ASP A 136 -10.16 -0.35 -8.48
CA ASP A 136 -10.28 -0.90 -9.85
C ASP A 136 -8.90 -1.19 -10.48
N GLU A 137 -7.93 -0.29 -10.31
CA GLU A 137 -6.54 -0.54 -10.75
C GLU A 137 -5.92 -1.71 -10.00
N GLN A 138 -6.19 -1.83 -8.70
CA GLN A 138 -5.73 -2.96 -7.88
C GLN A 138 -6.39 -4.28 -8.27
N ASP A 139 -7.66 -4.26 -8.66
CA ASP A 139 -8.37 -5.44 -9.19
C ASP A 139 -7.68 -5.99 -10.43
N TYR A 140 -7.42 -5.11 -11.40
CA TYR A 140 -6.68 -5.49 -12.59
C TYR A 140 -5.28 -6.03 -12.28
N LEU A 141 -4.54 -5.38 -11.36
CA LEU A 141 -3.23 -5.85 -10.93
C LEU A 141 -3.29 -7.26 -10.31
N PHE A 142 -4.25 -7.48 -9.42
CA PHE A 142 -4.36 -8.73 -8.67
C PHE A 142 -4.92 -9.87 -9.53
N PHE A 143 -6.02 -9.65 -10.24
CA PHE A 143 -6.77 -10.69 -10.96
C PHE A 143 -6.35 -10.91 -12.41
N GLU A 144 -5.79 -9.91 -13.09
CA GLU A 144 -5.39 -10.06 -14.50
C GLU A 144 -3.88 -10.26 -14.63
N ILE A 145 -3.06 -9.41 -14.00
CA ILE A 145 -1.61 -9.50 -14.11
C ILE A 145 -1.06 -10.68 -13.31
N LYS A 146 -1.35 -10.76 -12.02
CA LYS A 146 -0.74 -11.77 -11.13
C LYS A 146 -1.34 -13.17 -11.33
N LYS A 147 -2.63 -13.28 -11.67
CA LYS A 147 -3.25 -14.57 -12.04
C LYS A 147 -2.59 -15.21 -13.26
N GLY A 148 -2.13 -14.41 -14.22
CA GLY A 148 -1.37 -14.88 -15.39
C GLY A 148 -0.10 -15.68 -15.04
N ARG A 149 0.38 -15.56 -13.79
CA ARG A 149 1.54 -16.30 -13.25
C ARG A 149 1.18 -17.67 -12.65
N LYS A 150 -0.09 -18.09 -12.71
CA LYS A 150 -0.61 -19.37 -12.16
C LYS A 150 -0.41 -19.52 -10.65
N GLN A 151 -0.32 -18.41 -9.94
CA GLN A 151 -0.16 -18.37 -8.49
C GLN A 151 -1.51 -18.55 -7.78
N ALA A 152 -1.50 -19.25 -6.64
CA ALA A 152 -2.67 -19.29 -5.76
C ALA A 152 -3.00 -17.88 -5.22
N PRO A 153 -4.25 -17.58 -4.82
CA PRO A 153 -4.60 -16.28 -4.24
C PRO A 153 -3.72 -15.87 -3.06
N THR A 154 -3.36 -16.80 -2.18
CA THR A 154 -2.46 -16.57 -1.04
C THR A 154 -1.04 -16.18 -1.48
N GLU A 155 -0.50 -16.83 -2.52
CA GLU A 155 0.81 -16.48 -3.10
C GLU A 155 0.81 -15.11 -3.78
N ARG A 156 -0.34 -14.69 -4.33
CA ARG A 156 -0.50 -13.33 -4.88
C ARG A 156 -0.56 -12.29 -3.77
N ALA A 157 -1.34 -12.58 -2.72
CA ALA A 157 -1.53 -11.70 -1.57
C ALA A 157 -0.22 -11.39 -0.84
N ALA A 158 0.73 -12.33 -0.83
CA ALA A 158 2.04 -12.12 -0.21
C ALA A 158 2.86 -10.99 -0.86
N VAL A 159 2.59 -10.61 -2.12
CA VAL A 159 3.39 -9.64 -2.91
C VAL A 159 2.52 -8.65 -3.69
N SER A 160 1.25 -8.54 -3.31
CA SER A 160 0.24 -7.66 -3.90
C SER A 160 -1.05 -7.80 -3.10
N ALA A 161 -1.44 -6.74 -2.39
CA ALA A 161 -2.69 -6.73 -1.65
C ALA A 161 -3.92 -7.07 -2.53
N PRO A 162 -4.96 -7.72 -1.98
CA PRO A 162 -6.25 -7.80 -2.63
C PRO A 162 -6.87 -6.39 -2.87
N PRO A 163 -7.79 -6.24 -3.84
CA PRO A 163 -8.46 -4.96 -4.09
C PRO A 163 -9.31 -4.52 -2.90
N GLY A 164 -9.16 -3.28 -2.45
CA GLY A 164 -9.79 -2.77 -1.21
C GLY A 164 -8.94 -3.00 0.05
N TYR A 165 -7.77 -3.62 -0.09
CA TYR A 165 -6.91 -4.02 1.02
C TYR A 165 -5.47 -3.52 0.88
N SER A 166 -5.23 -2.57 -0.02
CA SER A 166 -3.91 -1.94 -0.22
C SER A 166 -3.82 -0.60 0.49
N GLU A 167 -2.72 -0.34 1.20
CA GLU A 167 -2.44 0.99 1.76
C GLU A 167 -2.40 2.10 0.67
N HIS A 168 -2.09 1.77 -0.58
CA HIS A 168 -2.12 2.74 -1.69
C HIS A 168 -3.51 3.34 -1.95
N HIS A 169 -4.59 2.66 -1.55
CA HIS A 169 -5.95 3.20 -1.67
C HIS A 169 -6.13 4.46 -0.81
N THR A 170 -5.39 4.57 0.29
CA THR A 170 -5.53 5.67 1.26
C THR A 170 -4.97 6.99 0.75
N GLY A 171 -4.11 6.97 -0.28
CA GLY A 171 -3.34 8.14 -0.71
C GLY A 171 -2.24 8.57 0.27
N TYR A 172 -1.97 7.79 1.32
CA TYR A 172 -0.88 8.02 2.29
C TYR A 172 0.36 7.15 2.04
N ALA A 173 0.24 6.06 1.28
CA ALA A 173 1.34 5.16 0.96
C ALA A 173 1.99 5.47 -0.40
N LEU A 174 3.30 5.22 -0.49
CA LEU A 174 4.07 5.33 -1.71
C LEU A 174 5.19 4.29 -1.78
N ASP A 175 5.56 3.94 -3.01
CA ASP A 175 6.77 3.17 -3.29
C ASP A 175 7.93 4.12 -3.61
N ILE A 176 9.06 3.94 -2.93
CA ILE A 176 10.28 4.73 -3.10
C ILE A 176 11.41 3.82 -3.58
N GLY A 177 12.18 4.30 -4.55
CA GLY A 177 13.38 3.65 -5.06
C GLY A 177 14.62 4.56 -5.03
N ASP A 178 15.73 4.03 -5.52
CA ASP A 178 16.99 4.76 -5.70
C ASP A 178 17.11 5.20 -7.17
N ALA A 179 17.12 6.51 -7.42
CA ALA A 179 17.26 7.05 -8.78
C ALA A 179 18.62 6.72 -9.42
N THR A 180 19.61 6.29 -8.64
CA THR A 180 20.94 5.90 -9.10
C THR A 180 21.08 4.39 -9.33
N GLN A 181 20.17 3.58 -8.79
CA GLN A 181 20.19 2.12 -8.85
C GLN A 181 18.82 1.54 -9.24
N LEU A 182 18.32 1.93 -10.42
CA LEU A 182 16.99 1.56 -10.91
C LEU A 182 16.70 0.05 -10.94
N GLY A 183 17.75 -0.78 -11.02
CA GLY A 183 17.61 -2.25 -11.02
C GLY A 183 17.25 -2.85 -9.67
N ALA A 184 17.41 -2.10 -8.57
CA ALA A 184 17.05 -2.49 -7.22
C ALA A 184 15.62 -2.04 -6.82
N ASN A 185 14.95 -1.24 -7.65
CA ASN A 185 13.61 -0.71 -7.34
C ASN A 185 12.55 -1.82 -7.36
N VAL A 186 11.67 -1.82 -6.36
CA VAL A 186 10.61 -2.84 -6.19
C VAL A 186 11.21 -4.26 -6.12
N ASP A 187 12.34 -4.38 -5.45
CA ASP A 187 13.07 -5.61 -5.17
C ASP A 187 13.71 -5.51 -3.78
N GLU A 188 13.91 -6.63 -3.09
CA GLU A 188 14.52 -6.65 -1.76
C GLU A 188 15.91 -6.00 -1.77
N SER A 189 16.65 -6.08 -2.88
CA SER A 189 17.95 -5.41 -3.04
C SER A 189 17.91 -3.88 -2.93
N PHE A 190 16.73 -3.24 -2.91
CA PHE A 190 16.60 -1.83 -2.54
C PHE A 190 17.21 -1.55 -1.15
N GLU A 191 17.16 -2.51 -0.23
CA GLU A 191 17.69 -2.36 1.12
C GLU A 191 19.20 -2.11 1.17
N GLU A 192 19.92 -2.50 0.11
CA GLU A 192 21.38 -2.33 -0.01
C GLU A 192 21.75 -0.94 -0.60
N THR A 193 20.77 -0.10 -0.90
CA THR A 193 20.98 1.19 -1.55
C THR A 193 21.20 2.33 -0.56
N ALA A 194 21.91 3.37 -1.00
CA ALA A 194 22.09 4.60 -0.22
C ALA A 194 20.75 5.34 0.01
N ALA A 195 19.76 5.13 -0.86
CA ALA A 195 18.42 5.69 -0.68
C ALA A 195 17.69 5.03 0.50
N PHE A 196 17.72 3.69 0.59
CA PHE A 196 17.12 2.97 1.71
C PHE A 196 17.82 3.28 3.03
N GLU A 197 19.16 3.26 3.07
CA GLU A 197 19.93 3.63 4.27
C GLU A 197 19.53 5.03 4.76
N TRP A 198 19.42 6.01 3.84
CA TRP A 198 19.00 7.37 4.21
C TRP A 198 17.56 7.41 4.73
N LEU A 199 16.62 6.66 4.13
CA LEU A 199 15.23 6.61 4.59
C LEU A 199 15.13 6.05 6.00
N GLN A 200 15.83 4.95 6.30
CA GLN A 200 15.84 4.35 7.65
C GLN A 200 16.27 5.35 8.73
N ASP A 201 17.22 6.22 8.42
CA ASP A 201 17.73 7.22 9.37
C ASP A 201 16.87 8.49 9.47
N ASN A 202 16.12 8.85 8.42
CA ASN A 202 15.55 10.20 8.28
C ASN A 202 14.04 10.25 8.03
N ALA A 203 13.42 9.20 7.48
CA ALA A 203 12.02 9.24 7.02
C ALA A 203 11.05 9.59 8.15
N ALA A 204 11.30 9.11 9.37
CA ALA A 204 10.49 9.41 10.54
C ALA A 204 10.43 10.92 10.87
N ALA A 205 11.48 11.69 10.55
CA ALA A 205 11.48 13.15 10.72
C ALA A 205 10.47 13.86 9.80
N TYR A 206 10.04 13.18 8.74
CA TYR A 206 9.01 13.61 7.78
C TYR A 206 7.73 12.78 7.94
N SER A 207 7.57 12.10 9.08
CA SER A 207 6.40 11.27 9.39
C SER A 207 6.14 10.15 8.39
N PHE A 208 7.21 9.60 7.79
CA PHE A 208 7.15 8.36 7.01
C PHE A 208 7.76 7.22 7.79
N GLU A 209 7.15 6.04 7.67
CA GLU A 209 7.64 4.78 8.23
C GLU A 209 7.55 3.66 7.19
N LEU A 210 8.39 2.65 7.36
CA LEU A 210 8.38 1.44 6.55
C LEU A 210 7.16 0.60 6.97
N SER A 211 6.24 0.29 6.04
CA SER A 211 5.00 -0.42 6.42
C SER A 211 5.20 -1.92 6.59
N PHE A 212 6.08 -2.53 5.81
CA PHE A 212 6.28 -3.99 5.78
C PHE A 212 7.76 -4.30 5.99
N ASP A 213 8.18 -4.39 7.26
CA ASP A 213 9.59 -4.54 7.68
C ASP A 213 10.06 -6.00 7.81
N GLY A 214 9.15 -6.95 7.55
CA GLY A 214 9.44 -8.37 7.59
C GLY A 214 9.12 -9.05 8.93
N GLU A 215 8.51 -8.35 9.89
CA GLU A 215 7.88 -9.02 11.02
C GLU A 215 6.64 -9.82 10.56
N VAL A 216 6.55 -11.06 11.06
CA VAL A 216 5.69 -12.14 10.51
C VAL A 216 4.18 -11.90 10.75
N GLU A 217 3.81 -10.84 11.48
CA GLU A 217 2.42 -10.57 11.86
C GLU A 217 1.61 -9.89 10.73
N ASP A 218 2.23 -9.37 9.67
CA ASP A 218 1.54 -8.50 8.70
C ASP A 218 0.91 -9.22 7.49
N GLY A 219 1.07 -10.54 7.33
CA GLY A 219 0.50 -11.28 6.18
C GLY A 219 1.05 -10.87 4.79
N VAL A 220 1.85 -9.81 4.73
CA VAL A 220 2.55 -9.26 3.56
C VAL A 220 4.04 -9.60 3.66
N SER A 221 4.70 -9.84 2.53
CA SER A 221 6.16 -10.03 2.52
C SER A 221 6.86 -8.72 2.87
N TYR A 222 8.13 -8.80 3.26
CA TYR A 222 9.00 -7.63 3.41
C TYR A 222 9.04 -6.81 2.11
N GLU A 223 8.77 -5.51 2.20
CA GLU A 223 8.76 -4.58 1.06
C GLU A 223 9.57 -3.32 1.41
N PRO A 224 10.92 -3.32 1.29
CA PRO A 224 11.77 -2.19 1.69
C PRO A 224 11.47 -0.88 0.94
N TRP A 225 10.77 -0.97 -0.19
CA TRP A 225 10.37 0.15 -1.01
C TRP A 225 9.05 0.80 -0.57
N HIS A 226 8.22 0.16 0.26
CA HIS A 226 6.85 0.62 0.57
C HIS A 226 6.82 1.41 1.88
N TRP A 227 6.51 2.70 1.79
CA TRP A 227 6.50 3.63 2.93
C TRP A 227 5.13 4.29 3.07
N ARG A 228 4.70 4.55 4.30
CA ARG A 228 3.43 5.24 4.59
C ARG A 228 3.63 6.49 5.41
N PHE A 229 2.81 7.50 5.13
CA PHE A 229 2.73 8.72 5.92
C PHE A 229 1.82 8.53 7.14
N VAL A 230 2.29 8.96 8.31
CA VAL A 230 1.60 8.89 9.61
C VAL A 230 1.67 10.21 10.38
N GLY A 231 1.71 11.34 9.65
CA GLY A 231 1.98 12.67 10.20
C GLY A 231 0.76 13.50 10.57
N ASP A 232 -0.45 12.99 10.37
CA ASP A 232 -1.69 13.68 10.75
C ASP A 232 -2.66 12.74 11.48
N ARG A 233 -3.74 13.30 12.06
CA ARG A 233 -4.72 12.49 12.79
C ARG A 233 -5.38 11.45 11.90
N HIS A 234 -5.68 11.78 10.63
CA HIS A 234 -6.45 10.89 9.77
C HIS A 234 -5.62 9.68 9.35
N SER A 235 -4.36 9.88 8.96
CA SER A 235 -3.40 8.80 8.72
C SER A 235 -3.17 7.93 9.96
N LEU A 236 -3.05 8.53 11.15
CA LEU A 236 -2.96 7.75 12.39
C LEU A 236 -4.22 6.91 12.64
N GLU A 237 -5.42 7.47 12.44
CA GLU A 237 -6.67 6.70 12.52
C GLU A 237 -6.70 5.58 11.47
N THR A 238 -6.28 5.84 10.23
CA THR A 238 -6.23 4.84 9.15
C THR A 238 -5.33 3.64 9.50
N PHE A 239 -4.11 3.89 10.00
CA PHE A 239 -3.14 2.82 10.22
C PHE A 239 -3.17 2.23 11.64
N TYR A 240 -3.61 3.00 12.63
CA TYR A 240 -3.51 2.64 14.04
C TYR A 240 -4.85 2.60 14.79
N SER A 241 -6.02 2.79 14.15
CA SER A 241 -7.33 2.73 14.83
C SER A 241 -7.55 1.48 15.68
N ASP A 242 -7.02 0.34 15.24
CA ASP A 242 -7.23 -0.96 15.89
C ASP A 242 -6.35 -1.10 17.14
N SER A 243 -5.38 -0.19 17.30
CA SER A 243 -4.50 -0.08 18.46
C SER A 243 -5.04 0.84 19.57
N VAL A 244 -6.17 1.52 19.34
CA VAL A 244 -6.84 2.32 20.38
C VAL A 244 -7.69 1.36 21.23
N PRO A 245 -7.40 1.18 22.53
CA PRO A 245 -8.27 0.40 23.40
C PRO A 245 -9.68 0.98 23.34
N SER A 246 -10.71 0.14 23.18
CA SER A 246 -12.11 0.59 23.06
C SER A 246 -12.59 1.50 24.21
N SER A 247 -11.86 1.51 25.33
CA SER A 247 -12.08 2.41 26.48
C SER A 247 -11.67 3.86 26.26
N LEU A 248 -10.91 4.17 25.20
CA LEU A 248 -10.43 5.51 24.83
C LEU A 248 -11.09 6.06 23.56
N GLN A 249 -11.92 5.27 22.86
CA GLN A 249 -12.71 5.75 21.73
C GLN A 249 -13.73 6.79 22.24
N LEU A 250 -13.49 8.07 21.95
CA LEU A 250 -14.49 9.10 22.22
C LEU A 250 -15.72 8.83 21.34
N PRO A 251 -16.94 8.95 21.87
CA PRO A 251 -18.14 8.69 21.09
C PRO A 251 -18.13 9.59 19.86
N SER A 252 -18.26 8.97 18.67
CA SER A 252 -18.47 9.65 17.41
C SER A 252 -19.58 10.67 17.62
N SER A 253 -19.30 11.93 17.28
CA SER A 253 -20.17 13.06 17.57
C SER A 253 -21.57 12.82 17.03
N THR A 254 -22.46 12.32 17.90
CA THR A 254 -23.88 12.25 17.59
C THR A 254 -24.37 13.68 17.55
N SER A 255 -24.73 14.10 16.33
CA SER A 255 -25.62 15.22 16.00
C SER A 255 -26.16 15.97 17.21
N LEU A 256 -25.51 17.09 17.55
CA LEU A 256 -26.12 18.13 18.37
C LEU A 256 -27.33 18.64 17.60
N SER A 257 -28.50 18.11 17.95
CA SER A 257 -29.77 18.68 17.53
C SER A 257 -29.86 20.09 18.10
N GLU A 258 -29.92 21.08 17.20
CA GLU A 258 -30.15 22.48 17.57
C GLU A 258 -31.42 22.60 18.41
N PRO A 259 -31.42 23.38 19.51
CA PRO A 259 -32.66 23.74 20.17
C PRO A 259 -33.48 24.64 19.26
N SER A 260 -34.74 24.25 19.10
CA SER A 260 -35.79 24.88 18.32
C SER A 260 -35.98 26.38 18.60
N SER A 261 -36.28 27.11 17.52
CA SER A 261 -36.62 28.53 17.49
C SER A 261 -37.76 28.91 18.46
N PRO A 262 -37.78 30.15 18.99
CA PRO A 262 -38.85 30.61 19.85
C PRO A 262 -40.13 30.89 19.04
N VAL A 263 -41.24 30.47 19.63
CA VAL A 263 -42.63 30.66 19.20
C VAL A 263 -42.95 32.15 19.02
N GLN A 264 -43.42 32.52 17.82
CA GLN A 264 -44.19 33.75 17.60
C GLN A 264 -45.54 33.63 18.33
N SER A 265 -45.83 34.56 19.24
CA SER A 265 -47.18 34.80 19.74
C SER A 265 -47.58 36.24 19.48
N THR A 266 -48.30 36.41 18.37
CA THR A 266 -49.48 37.28 18.17
C THR A 266 -49.39 38.73 18.64
N GLU A 267 -49.25 39.61 17.65
CA GLU A 267 -49.85 40.96 17.66
C GLU A 267 -51.33 40.86 18.08
N ASN A 268 -51.72 41.69 19.04
CA ASN A 268 -53.09 42.16 19.12
C ASN A 268 -53.04 43.68 19.23
N SER A 269 -53.59 44.31 18.18
CA SER A 269 -53.88 45.74 18.12
C SER A 269 -54.92 46.05 19.18
N ASP A 270 -54.69 47.04 20.03
CA ASP A 270 -55.80 47.89 20.47
C ASP A 270 -55.33 49.33 20.61
N SER A 271 -56.04 50.16 19.85
CA SER A 271 -56.05 51.61 19.87
C SER A 271 -56.50 52.14 21.22
N GLU A 272 -55.92 53.24 21.69
CA GLU A 272 -56.71 54.33 22.27
C GLU A 272 -55.89 55.64 22.36
N ASP A 273 -56.48 56.68 21.77
CA ASP A 273 -56.19 58.11 21.96
C ASP A 273 -56.11 58.50 23.45
N PHE A 274 -55.30 59.50 23.79
CA PHE A 274 -55.77 60.80 24.29
C PHE A 274 -54.59 61.74 24.62
N GLU A 275 -54.76 62.99 24.16
CA GLU A 275 -54.07 64.28 24.38
C GLU A 275 -52.85 64.40 25.32
#